data_AF-A0A350WQ24-F1
#
_entry.id   AF-A0A350WQ24-F1
#
_cell.length_a   1.000
_cell.length_b   1.000
_cell.length_c   1.000
_cell.angle_alpha   90.00
_cell.angle_beta   90.00
_cell.angle_gamma   90.00
#
_symmetry.space_group_name_H-M   'P 1'
#
loop_
_entity.id
_entity.type
_entity.pdbx_description
1 polymer ?
#
loop_
_entity_poly.entity_id
_entity_poly.type
_entity_poly.pdbx_seq_one_letter_code
_entity_poly.pdbx_strand_id
1 'polypeptide(L)'
;MKLGYGVPEQVVHTPGHSPGSISVLLESGEVFVGDLAMNAWYLRSTPGLPILAQDMDLVVQSWKRLIGMGARQVYPAHGADFPIEIIQKEIQAWECRSGTP
;
A
#
# COMPACT_ATOMS: atom_id res chain seq x y z
N MET A 1 13.43 5.22 22.41
CA MET A 1 12.69 4.30 23.31
C MET A 1 11.91 3.33 22.43
N LYS A 2 12.19 2.03 22.54
CA LYS A 2 11.44 0.96 21.86
C LYS A 2 10.33 0.56 22.83
N LEU A 3 9.09 1.00 22.60
CA LEU A 3 7.96 0.61 23.45
C LEU A 3 7.72 -0.89 23.25
N GLY A 4 7.85 -1.66 24.33
CA GLY A 4 7.87 -3.12 24.33
C GLY A 4 6.49 -3.75 24.17
N TYR A 5 5.88 -3.61 22.99
CA TYR A 5 4.73 -4.42 22.57
C TYR A 5 5.07 -5.47 21.51
N GLY A 6 6.36 -5.71 21.24
CA GLY A 6 6.84 -7.00 20.75
C GLY A 6 6.89 -7.21 19.24
N VAL A 7 6.51 -6.25 18.40
CA VAL A 7 6.79 -6.31 16.95
C VAL A 7 7.66 -5.11 16.56
N PRO A 8 8.84 -5.33 15.95
CA PRO A 8 9.57 -4.24 15.35
C PRO A 8 8.81 -3.74 14.12
N GLU A 9 8.11 -2.63 14.32
CA GLU A 9 7.18 -2.03 13.39
C GLU A 9 7.63 -0.59 13.07
N GLN A 10 7.59 -0.25 11.79
CA GLN A 10 7.84 1.11 11.31
C GLN A 10 6.52 1.74 10.88
N VAL A 11 6.16 2.86 11.50
CA VAL A 11 5.11 3.73 10.99
C VAL A 11 5.69 4.54 9.83
N VAL A 12 5.13 4.37 8.65
CA VAL A 12 5.57 5.01 7.41
C VAL A 12 4.51 6.01 6.96
N HIS A 13 4.87 7.26 6.77
CA HIS A 13 3.99 8.23 6.12
C HIS A 13 3.84 7.87 4.64
N THR A 14 2.60 7.65 4.21
CA THR A 14 2.24 7.13 2.89
C THR A 14 1.09 7.94 2.30
N PRO A 15 1.34 9.20 1.89
CA PRO A 15 0.30 10.08 1.35
C PRO A 15 -0.21 9.60 -0.02
N GLY A 16 -1.35 10.13 -0.42
CA GLY A 16 -1.92 9.95 -1.75
C GLY A 16 -3.42 9.68 -1.70
N HIS A 17 -3.84 8.66 -0.95
CA HIS A 17 -5.27 8.47 -0.66
C HIS A 17 -5.83 9.66 0.12
N SER A 18 -5.09 10.07 1.17
CA SER A 18 -5.22 11.35 1.86
C SER A 18 -3.84 11.90 2.21
N PRO A 19 -3.70 13.17 2.63
CA PRO A 19 -2.40 13.75 2.97
C PRO A 19 -1.84 13.18 4.28
N GLY A 20 -2.74 12.70 5.16
CA GLY A 20 -2.41 12.12 6.46
C GLY A 20 -2.33 10.59 6.47
N SER A 21 -2.43 9.93 5.31
CA SER A 21 -2.36 8.47 5.23
C SER A 21 -1.01 7.95 5.75
N ILE A 22 -1.08 6.90 6.57
CA ILE A 22 0.08 6.19 7.13
C ILE A 22 -0.08 4.69 6.89
N SER A 23 1.05 3.99 6.93
CA SER A 23 1.12 2.53 6.89
C SER A 23 1.97 2.03 8.05
N VAL A 24 1.74 0.78 8.46
CA VAL A 24 2.58 0.08 9.45
C VAL A 24 3.26 -1.08 8.74
N LEU A 25 4.59 -1.09 8.71
CA LEU A 25 5.40 -2.14 8.11
C LEU A 25 6.12 -2.94 9.21
N LEU A 26 5.94 -4.26 9.22
CA LEU A 26 6.62 -5.17 10.12
C LEU A 26 7.95 -5.64 9.51
N GLU A 27 8.93 -6.02 10.35
CA GLU A 27 10.21 -6.59 9.86
C GLU A 27 10.03 -7.86 9.00
N SER A 28 8.96 -8.62 9.21
CA SER A 28 8.62 -9.82 8.43
C SER A 28 8.08 -9.52 7.03
N GLY A 29 7.73 -8.26 6.75
CA GLY A 29 7.28 -7.77 5.45
C GLY A 29 5.76 -7.63 5.32
N GLU A 30 4.96 -7.97 6.33
CA GLU A 30 3.55 -7.59 6.39
C GLU A 30 3.42 -6.08 6.48
N VAL A 31 2.53 -5.51 5.67
CA VAL A 31 2.25 -4.09 5.65
C VAL A 31 0.76 -3.82 5.76
N PHE A 32 0.37 -3.03 6.76
CA PHE A 32 -0.99 -2.55 6.98
C PHE A 32 -1.10 -1.15 6.39
N VAL A 33 -1.89 -1.00 5.34
CA VAL A 33 -1.80 0.17 4.44
C VAL A 33 -3.05 1.05 4.44
N GLY A 34 -4.05 0.71 5.25
CA GLY A 34 -5.34 1.40 5.20
C GLY A 34 -5.93 1.36 3.79
N ASP A 35 -6.31 2.53 3.28
CA ASP A 35 -6.94 2.70 1.96
C ASP A 35 -5.93 2.90 0.81
N LEU A 36 -4.64 2.59 1.01
CA LEU A 36 -3.67 2.56 -0.11
C LEU A 36 -3.85 1.35 -1.02
N ALA A 37 -4.66 0.36 -0.62
CA ALA A 37 -5.07 -0.77 -1.44
C ALA A 37 -6.44 -1.27 -1.00
N MET A 38 -7.10 -2.03 -1.88
CA MET A 38 -8.42 -2.61 -1.61
C MET A 38 -8.52 -4.00 -2.23
N ASN A 39 -9.24 -4.90 -1.54
CA ASN A 39 -9.55 -6.26 -1.98
C ASN A 39 -10.95 -6.70 -1.49
N ALA A 40 -11.93 -5.81 -1.62
CA ALA A 40 -13.31 -6.08 -1.23
C ALA A 40 -14.23 -6.05 -2.45
N TRP A 41 -15.02 -7.10 -2.65
CA TRP A 41 -15.84 -7.30 -3.86
C TRP A 41 -16.79 -6.13 -4.20
N TYR A 42 -17.24 -5.38 -3.20
CA TYR A 42 -18.12 -4.22 -3.38
C TYR A 42 -17.36 -2.92 -3.75
N LEU A 43 -16.02 -2.93 -3.72
CA LEU A 43 -15.16 -1.84 -4.16
C LEU A 43 -14.34 -2.23 -5.40
N ARG A 44 -13.74 -3.42 -5.40
CA ARG A 44 -12.96 -3.98 -6.52
C ARG A 44 -13.27 -5.45 -6.75
N SER A 45 -13.29 -5.86 -8.02
CA SER A 45 -13.39 -7.27 -8.42
C SER A 45 -12.08 -8.05 -8.22
N THR A 46 -10.95 -7.37 -8.18
CA THR A 46 -9.62 -7.93 -7.90
C THR A 46 -8.86 -7.05 -6.91
N PRO A 47 -7.94 -7.60 -6.10
CA PRO A 47 -7.05 -6.79 -5.26
C PRO A 47 -6.23 -5.79 -6.08
N GLY A 48 -5.89 -4.65 -5.48
CA GLY A 48 -4.92 -3.72 -6.07
C GLY A 48 -4.97 -2.30 -5.48
N LEU A 49 -4.52 -1.33 -6.29
CA LEU A 49 -4.56 0.11 -6.00
C LEU A 49 -5.97 0.60 -5.65
N PRO A 50 -6.11 1.73 -4.93
CA PRO A 50 -7.42 2.19 -4.48
C PRO A 50 -8.26 2.68 -5.66
N ILE A 51 -9.58 2.53 -5.55
CA ILE A 51 -10.52 3.02 -6.58
C ILE A 51 -10.60 4.55 -6.64
N LEU A 52 -10.19 5.22 -5.56
CA LEU A 52 -10.18 6.67 -5.42
C LEU A 52 -9.00 7.08 -4.53
N ALA A 53 -8.34 8.16 -4.90
CA ALA A 53 -7.32 8.82 -4.10
C ALA A 53 -7.36 10.33 -4.39
N GLN A 54 -6.85 11.14 -3.47
CA GLN A 54 -6.63 12.56 -3.74
C GLN A 54 -5.50 12.78 -4.76
N ASP A 55 -4.47 11.94 -4.70
CA ASP A 55 -3.32 11.97 -5.62
C ASP A 55 -2.81 10.54 -5.86
N MET A 56 -3.08 10.01 -7.05
CA MET A 56 -2.67 8.65 -7.43
C MET A 56 -1.17 8.51 -7.68
N ASP A 57 -0.48 9.58 -8.08
CA ASP A 57 0.98 9.53 -8.28
C ASP A 57 1.68 9.44 -6.93
N LEU A 58 1.18 10.14 -5.90
CA LEU A 58 1.64 9.98 -4.53
C LEU A 58 1.30 8.59 -3.97
N VAL A 59 0.15 7.99 -4.33
CA VAL A 59 -0.13 6.59 -3.97
C VAL A 59 0.94 5.65 -4.54
N VAL A 60 1.30 5.81 -5.81
CA VAL A 60 2.34 4.99 -6.45
C VAL A 60 3.71 5.22 -5.82
N GLN A 61 4.08 6.47 -5.54
CA GLN A 61 5.35 6.79 -4.86
C GLN A 61 5.41 6.18 -3.45
N SER A 62 4.31 6.27 -2.70
CA SER A 62 4.17 5.64 -1.38
C SER A 62 4.34 4.12 -1.46
N TRP A 63 3.74 3.47 -2.46
CA TRP A 63 3.93 2.04 -2.68
C TRP A 63 5.35 1.66 -3.06
N LYS A 64 5.99 2.40 -3.99
CA LYS A 64 7.40 2.18 -4.35
C LYS A 64 8.30 2.24 -3.12
N ARG A 65 8.05 3.19 -2.21
CA ARG A 65 8.76 3.30 -0.94
C ARG A 65 8.55 2.07 -0.05
N LEU A 66 7.29 1.65 0.17
CA LEU A 66 6.99 0.46 0.98
C LEU A 66 7.62 -0.82 0.41
N ILE A 67 7.59 -1.00 -0.91
CA ILE A 67 8.24 -2.12 -1.60
C ILE A 67 9.75 -2.07 -1.37
N GLY A 68 10.38 -0.90 -1.53
CA GLY A 68 11.82 -0.71 -1.27
C GLY A 68 12.22 -0.94 0.19
N MET A 69 11.28 -0.79 1.12
CA MET A 69 11.46 -1.08 2.55
C MET A 69 11.22 -2.55 2.92
N GLY A 70 10.81 -3.40 1.98
CA GLY A 70 10.67 -4.84 2.18
C GLY A 70 9.24 -5.34 2.37
N ALA A 71 8.21 -4.57 1.99
CA ALA A 71 6.83 -5.05 1.99
C ALA A 71 6.65 -6.29 1.08
N ARG A 72 5.91 -7.28 1.57
CA ARG A 72 5.69 -8.61 0.94
C ARG A 72 4.22 -9.06 0.99
N GLN A 73 3.53 -8.82 2.09
CA GLN A 73 2.11 -9.17 2.26
C GLN A 73 1.31 -7.92 2.61
N VAL A 74 0.26 -7.64 1.85
CA VAL A 74 -0.53 -6.41 1.97
C VAL A 74 -1.82 -6.68 2.74
N TYR A 75 -2.04 -5.91 3.80
CA TYR A 75 -3.26 -5.89 4.61
C TYR A 75 -3.99 -4.55 4.38
N PRO A 76 -4.96 -4.49 3.45
CA PRO A 76 -5.77 -3.30 3.23
C PRO A 76 -6.83 -3.12 4.34
N ALA A 77 -7.37 -1.92 4.49
CA ALA A 77 -8.54 -1.71 5.36
C ALA A 77 -9.81 -2.38 4.82
N HIS A 78 -9.87 -2.60 3.50
CA HIS A 78 -11.03 -3.17 2.83
C HIS A 78 -10.70 -4.51 2.17
N GLY A 79 -11.20 -5.59 2.79
CA GLY A 79 -11.18 -6.93 2.21
C GLY A 79 -10.02 -7.80 2.68
N ALA A 80 -9.74 -8.87 1.93
CA ALA A 80 -8.73 -9.85 2.31
C ALA A 80 -7.30 -9.36 2.00
N ASP A 81 -6.31 -9.88 2.72
CA ASP A 81 -4.91 -9.65 2.42
C ASP A 81 -4.49 -10.33 1.11
N PHE A 82 -3.41 -9.84 0.51
CA PHE A 82 -2.90 -10.34 -0.76
C PHE A 82 -1.40 -10.04 -0.94
N PRO A 83 -0.71 -10.76 -1.85
CA PRO A 83 0.75 -10.65 -1.96
C PRO A 83 1.17 -9.41 -2.77
N ILE A 84 2.34 -8.84 -2.45
CA ILE A 84 2.80 -7.53 -2.95
C ILE A 84 2.93 -7.45 -4.48
N GLU A 85 3.11 -8.59 -5.16
CA GLU A 85 3.25 -8.68 -6.61
C GLU A 85 2.02 -8.14 -7.34
N ILE A 86 0.85 -8.14 -6.70
CA ILE A 86 -0.37 -7.55 -7.26
C ILE A 86 -0.22 -6.03 -7.35
N ILE A 87 0.29 -5.38 -6.30
CA ILE A 87 0.58 -3.94 -6.33
C ILE A 87 1.65 -3.62 -7.37
N GLN A 88 2.72 -4.42 -7.46
CA GLN A 88 3.77 -4.20 -8.47
C GLN A 88 3.20 -4.19 -9.89
N LYS A 89 2.29 -5.14 -10.21
CA LYS A 89 1.58 -5.18 -11.50
C LYS A 89 0.67 -3.97 -11.70
N GLU A 90 -0.05 -3.55 -10.66
CA GLU A 90 -0.93 -2.39 -10.74
C GLU A 90 -0.16 -1.07 -10.95
N ILE A 91 1.01 -0.92 -10.31
CA ILE A 91 1.93 0.21 -10.54
C ILE A 91 2.42 0.22 -11.99
N GLN A 92 2.91 -0.91 -12.49
CA GLN A 92 3.35 -1.02 -13.89
C GLN A 92 2.22 -0.63 -14.85
N ALA A 93 1.00 -1.11 -14.59
CA ALA A 93 -0.15 -0.78 -15.40
C ALA A 93 -0.54 0.71 -15.29
N TRP A 94 -0.39 1.33 -14.12
CA TRP A 94 -0.61 2.77 -13.91
C TRP A 94 0.38 3.61 -14.72
N GLU A 95 1.66 3.32 -14.62
CA GLU A 95 2.75 4.04 -15.31
C GLU A 95 2.59 3.97 -16.83
N CYS A 96 2.26 2.79 -17.36
CA CYS A 96 1.97 2.62 -18.78
C CYS A 96 0.79 3.48 -19.28
N ARG A 97 -0.21 3.73 -18.44
CA ARG A 97 -1.39 4.55 -18.81
C ARG A 97 -1.18 6.04 -18.62
N SER A 98 -0.42 6.42 -17.59
CA SER A 98 -0.19 7.82 -17.22
C SER A 98 0.90 8.49 -18.07
N GLY A 99 1.76 7.72 -18.73
CA GLY A 99 2.89 8.26 -19.49
C GLY A 99 4.00 8.78 -18.58
N THR A 100 3.94 8.49 -17.29
CA THR A 100 4.92 8.84 -16.27
C THR A 100 5.92 7.69 -16.14
N PRO A 101 7.22 7.90 -16.40
CA PRO A 101 8.24 6.86 -16.25
C PRO A 101 8.54 6.50 -14.79
#